data_AF-Q1RPP0-F1
#
_entry.id   AF-Q1RPP0-F1
#
_cell.length_a   1.000
_cell.length_b   1.000
_cell.length_c   1.000
_cell.angle_alpha   90.00
_cell.angle_beta   90.00
_cell.angle_gamma   90.00
#
_symmetry.space_group_name_H-M   'P 1'
#
loop_
_entity.id
_entity.type
_entity.pdbx_description
1 polymer ?
#
loop_
_entity_poly.entity_id
_entity_poly.type
_entity_poly.pdbx_seq_one_letter_code
_entity_poly.pdbx_strand_id
1 'polypeptide(L)'
;MSVQSAFRHEDVTFGNAFDAYPTRLSDATGSLWQDRKDAVVKGRAEDGPLSRDQLARFERDGFLFEPHFLADDEVGELRRELAALLERDDFRGRDFSITEPDSQEIRSLFAVHFLSERFRRLAEDPRLTGRARQIVGGDVYVHQSRINYKPGFHGKGFNWHSDFETWHAEDGMPEMHAVSASIVLTDNHHYNGPLMLIPGSHKVFVHCLGETPEDHHKQSLKSQEFGVPSHEALRRLIGANGIEAPTGAAGGLLLFDCNTLHGSNANMSPDPRSNAFFVYNRRDNACHAPYGAKRPRPSFLAHAPDEVWTPDTH
;
A
#
# COMPACT_ATOMS: atom_id res chain seq x y z
N MET A 1 -43.49 -1.82 -27.84
CA MET A 1 -42.28 -2.18 -28.59
C MET A 1 -41.10 -2.00 -27.65
N SER A 2 -40.41 -3.10 -27.36
CA SER A 2 -39.23 -3.15 -26.52
C SER A 2 -38.01 -2.73 -27.33
N VAL A 3 -37.15 -1.88 -26.77
CA VAL A 3 -35.78 -1.70 -27.27
C VAL A 3 -34.85 -1.93 -26.09
N GLN A 4 -34.45 -3.19 -25.92
CA GLN A 4 -33.27 -3.55 -25.15
C GLN A 4 -32.04 -3.12 -25.97
N SER A 5 -31.31 -2.12 -25.47
CA SER A 5 -29.95 -1.84 -25.91
C SER A 5 -29.03 -2.67 -25.02
N ALA A 6 -28.49 -3.76 -25.58
CA ALA A 6 -27.43 -4.53 -24.97
C ALA A 6 -26.11 -3.81 -25.25
N PHE A 7 -25.52 -3.18 -24.23
CA PHE A 7 -24.14 -2.73 -24.27
C PHE A 7 -23.24 -3.94 -24.03
N ARG A 8 -22.39 -4.28 -25.00
CA ARG A 8 -21.28 -5.21 -24.80
C ARG A 8 -20.14 -4.44 -24.17
N HIS A 9 -19.71 -4.84 -22.98
CA HIS A 9 -18.36 -4.54 -22.51
C HIS A 9 -17.39 -5.27 -23.46
N GLU A 10 -16.56 -4.53 -24.18
CA GLU A 10 -15.44 -5.13 -24.91
C GLU A 10 -14.35 -5.44 -23.88
N ASP A 11 -14.16 -6.72 -23.62
CA ASP A 11 -13.05 -7.24 -22.82
C ASP A 11 -11.75 -6.91 -23.56
N VAL A 12 -10.91 -6.06 -22.96
CA VAL A 12 -9.59 -5.73 -23.51
C VAL A 12 -8.63 -6.85 -23.10
N THR A 13 -8.25 -7.70 -24.06
CA THR A 13 -7.28 -8.77 -23.84
C THR A 13 -5.86 -8.28 -24.15
N PHE A 14 -4.98 -8.21 -23.14
CA PHE A 14 -3.53 -8.07 -23.30
C PHE A 14 -2.84 -9.37 -22.87
N GLY A 15 -2.42 -10.19 -23.85
CA GLY A 15 -1.97 -11.55 -23.57
C GLY A 15 -3.12 -12.47 -23.11
N ASN A 16 -2.87 -13.77 -22.98
CA ASN A 16 -3.90 -14.81 -22.77
C ASN A 16 -4.65 -14.76 -21.40
N ALA A 17 -4.60 -13.66 -20.65
CA ALA A 17 -5.25 -13.51 -19.35
C ALA A 17 -6.32 -12.40 -19.39
N PHE A 18 -7.47 -12.67 -18.78
CA PHE A 18 -8.53 -11.68 -18.58
C PHE A 18 -8.08 -10.63 -17.58
N ASP A 19 -8.22 -9.35 -17.93
CA ASP A 19 -7.96 -8.22 -17.05
C ASP A 19 -9.26 -7.80 -16.33
N ALA A 20 -9.33 -8.06 -15.03
CA ALA A 20 -10.48 -7.72 -14.22
C ALA A 20 -10.54 -6.22 -13.85
N TYR A 21 -9.41 -5.50 -13.89
CA TYR A 21 -9.23 -4.15 -13.37
C TYR A 21 -8.41 -3.27 -14.34
N PRO A 22 -8.92 -3.02 -15.56
CA PRO A 22 -8.17 -2.31 -16.58
C PRO A 22 -7.85 -0.87 -16.16
N THR A 23 -6.57 -0.49 -16.28
CA THR A 23 -6.04 0.84 -15.93
C THR A 23 -4.94 1.26 -16.90
N ARG A 24 -4.37 2.46 -16.72
CA ARG A 24 -3.36 3.08 -17.61
C ARG A 24 -3.86 3.19 -19.05
N LEU A 25 -5.13 3.56 -19.18
CA LEU A 25 -5.85 3.59 -20.44
C LEU A 25 -5.37 4.75 -21.33
N SER A 26 -5.37 4.52 -22.65
CA SER A 26 -5.02 5.55 -23.64
C SER A 26 -6.05 6.68 -23.66
N ASP A 27 -7.31 6.32 -23.45
CA ASP A 27 -8.45 7.23 -23.54
C ASP A 27 -9.34 7.13 -22.29
N ALA A 28 -10.02 8.23 -21.99
CA ALA A 28 -11.01 8.25 -20.94
C ALA A 28 -12.15 7.27 -21.25
N THR A 29 -12.43 6.40 -20.29
CA THR A 29 -13.61 5.56 -20.29
C THR A 29 -14.87 6.40 -20.06
N GLY A 30 -16.04 5.86 -20.43
CA GLY A 30 -17.33 6.51 -20.13
C GLY A 30 -17.67 6.58 -18.63
N SER A 31 -16.88 5.94 -17.76
CA SER A 31 -17.04 5.94 -16.30
C SER A 31 -15.71 6.20 -15.60
N LEU A 32 -15.72 6.98 -14.52
CA LEU A 32 -14.52 7.30 -13.72
C LEU A 32 -13.94 6.07 -13.00
N TRP A 33 -14.77 5.09 -12.69
CA TRP A 33 -14.42 3.87 -11.97
C TRP A 33 -15.38 2.74 -12.33
N GLN A 34 -15.01 1.53 -11.91
CA GLN A 34 -15.88 0.35 -11.90
C GLN A 34 -16.09 -0.17 -10.47
N ASP A 35 -17.14 -0.96 -10.25
CA ASP A 35 -17.35 -1.62 -8.97
C ASP A 35 -16.27 -2.70 -8.74
N ARG A 36 -15.86 -2.86 -7.49
CA ARG A 36 -14.99 -3.95 -7.05
C ARG A 36 -15.65 -5.30 -7.34
N LYS A 37 -14.87 -6.26 -7.87
CA LYS A 37 -15.34 -7.62 -8.21
C LYS A 37 -15.07 -8.63 -7.09
N ASP A 38 -14.13 -8.33 -6.20
CA ASP A 38 -13.75 -9.19 -5.07
C ASP A 38 -14.50 -8.83 -3.79
N ALA A 39 -14.74 -9.80 -2.90
CA ALA A 39 -15.14 -9.49 -1.52
C ALA A 39 -14.07 -8.60 -0.84
N VAL A 40 -14.43 -7.75 0.13
CA VAL A 40 -13.44 -6.97 0.89
C VAL A 40 -12.84 -7.84 1.98
N VAL A 41 -13.68 -8.34 2.90
CA VAL A 41 -13.31 -9.33 3.93
C VAL A 41 -13.67 -10.74 3.45
N LYS A 42 -12.69 -11.66 3.48
CA LYS A 42 -12.87 -13.05 3.01
C LYS A 42 -12.96 -14.06 4.15
N GLY A 43 -12.47 -13.73 5.34
CA GLY A 43 -12.62 -14.55 6.56
C GLY A 43 -13.77 -14.11 7.45
N ARG A 44 -13.94 -14.79 8.58
CA ARG A 44 -14.96 -14.51 9.60
C ARG A 44 -14.31 -14.25 10.96
N ALA A 45 -15.12 -13.84 11.94
CA ALA A 45 -14.64 -13.51 13.28
C ALA A 45 -14.00 -14.70 14.00
N GLU A 46 -14.39 -15.93 13.64
CA GLU A 46 -13.89 -17.17 14.23
C GLU A 46 -12.56 -17.62 13.62
N ASP A 47 -12.17 -17.03 12.48
CA ASP A 47 -10.99 -17.43 11.70
C ASP A 47 -9.72 -16.66 12.13
N GLY A 48 -9.82 -15.69 13.06
CA GLY A 48 -8.68 -14.87 13.46
C GLY A 48 -8.95 -13.90 14.62
N PRO A 49 -8.00 -12.98 14.91
CA PRO A 49 -8.04 -12.13 16.10
C PRO A 49 -8.99 -10.92 16.00
N LEU A 50 -9.44 -10.54 14.80
CA LEU A 50 -10.37 -9.41 14.62
C LEU A 50 -11.79 -9.85 15.00
N SER A 51 -12.43 -9.03 15.83
CA SER A 51 -13.84 -9.20 16.18
C SER A 51 -14.75 -8.96 14.98
N ARG A 52 -16.00 -9.43 15.08
CA ARG A 52 -17.05 -9.18 14.07
C ARG A 52 -17.22 -7.68 13.77
N ASP A 53 -17.16 -6.84 14.80
CA ASP A 53 -17.32 -5.39 14.64
C ASP A 53 -16.11 -4.75 13.94
N GLN A 54 -14.90 -5.25 14.20
CA GLN A 54 -13.70 -4.79 13.50
C GLN A 54 -13.72 -5.18 12.03
N LEU A 55 -14.12 -6.43 11.71
CA LEU A 55 -14.31 -6.88 10.33
C LEU A 55 -15.39 -6.07 9.62
N ALA A 56 -16.52 -5.79 10.28
CA ALA A 56 -17.59 -4.98 9.69
C ALA A 56 -17.14 -3.53 9.41
N ARG A 57 -16.30 -2.94 10.27
CA ARG A 57 -15.70 -1.62 10.01
C ARG A 57 -14.74 -1.66 8.83
N PHE A 58 -13.86 -2.67 8.78
CA PHE A 58 -12.94 -2.83 7.66
C PHE A 58 -13.68 -3.03 6.33
N GLU A 59 -14.72 -3.87 6.30
CA GLU A 59 -15.60 -4.08 5.15
C GLU A 59 -16.25 -2.75 4.69
N ARG A 60 -16.74 -1.96 5.65
CA ARG A 60 -17.44 -0.69 5.38
C ARG A 60 -16.50 0.39 4.87
N ASP A 61 -15.39 0.61 5.59
CA ASP A 61 -14.53 1.79 5.49
C ASP A 61 -13.25 1.54 4.70
N GLY A 62 -12.81 0.28 4.61
CA GLY A 62 -11.59 -0.14 3.91
C GLY A 62 -10.35 -0.12 4.78
N PHE A 63 -10.48 0.27 6.05
CA PHE A 63 -9.36 0.31 6.99
C PHE A 63 -9.80 0.12 8.44
N LEU A 64 -8.83 -0.17 9.30
CA LEU A 64 -8.98 -0.31 10.74
C LEU A 64 -7.73 0.24 11.43
N PHE A 65 -7.93 1.11 12.42
CA PHE A 65 -6.86 1.54 13.31
C PHE A 65 -7.01 0.91 14.69
N GLU A 66 -5.96 0.24 15.16
CA GLU A 66 -5.86 -0.35 16.49
C GLU A 66 -4.78 0.40 17.28
N PRO A 67 -5.17 1.29 18.22
CA PRO A 67 -4.21 1.94 19.10
C PRO A 67 -3.60 0.90 20.05
N HIS A 68 -2.35 1.10 20.45
CA HIS A 68 -1.63 0.23 21.40
C HIS A 68 -1.51 -1.24 20.92
N PHE A 69 -1.23 -1.44 19.62
CA PHE A 69 -1.00 -2.78 19.08
C PHE A 69 0.34 -3.37 19.58
N LEU A 70 1.38 -2.54 19.65
CA LEU A 70 2.67 -2.88 20.26
C LEU A 70 2.80 -2.22 21.64
N ALA A 71 3.54 -2.89 22.53
CA ALA A 71 3.97 -2.30 23.80
C ALA A 71 5.13 -1.29 23.61
N ASP A 72 5.29 -0.38 24.56
CA ASP A 72 6.28 0.71 24.48
C ASP A 72 7.73 0.21 24.35
N ASP A 73 8.05 -0.94 24.96
CA ASP A 73 9.36 -1.57 24.86
C ASP A 73 9.62 -2.14 23.45
N GLU A 74 8.63 -2.81 22.86
CA GLU A 74 8.67 -3.28 21.46
C GLU A 74 8.87 -2.10 20.48
N VAL A 75 8.15 -1.00 20.70
CA VAL A 75 8.31 0.23 19.93
C VAL A 75 9.73 0.80 20.09
N GLY A 76 10.24 0.86 21.31
CA GLY A 76 11.59 1.33 21.60
C GLY A 76 12.67 0.49 20.90
N GLU A 77 12.48 -0.83 20.84
CA GLU A 77 13.34 -1.76 20.13
C GLU A 77 13.35 -1.54 18.61
N LEU A 78 12.18 -1.34 18.01
CA LEU A 78 12.04 -1.06 16.58
C LEU A 78 12.60 0.31 16.20
N ARG A 79 12.46 1.32 17.07
CA ARG A 79 13.05 2.64 16.85
C ARG A 79 14.57 2.61 16.87
N ARG A 80 15.18 1.82 17.77
CA ARG A 80 16.64 1.62 17.78
C ARG A 80 17.12 0.92 16.52
N GLU A 81 16.41 -0.12 16.09
CA GLU A 81 16.72 -0.82 14.84
C GLU A 81 16.59 0.12 13.63
N LEU A 82 15.53 0.91 13.56
CA LEU A 82 15.34 1.91 12.52
C LEU A 82 16.51 2.91 12.49
N ALA A 83 16.89 3.49 13.63
CA ALA A 83 18.02 4.42 13.69
C ALA A 83 19.31 3.78 13.15
N ALA A 84 19.61 2.55 13.56
CA ALA A 84 20.77 1.81 13.07
C ALA A 84 20.73 1.58 11.55
N LEU A 85 19.56 1.25 10.98
CA LEU A 85 19.41 1.06 9.53
C LEU A 85 19.58 2.37 8.74
N LEU A 86 19.10 3.50 9.27
CA LEU A 86 19.25 4.82 8.61
C LEU A 86 20.70 5.33 8.63
N GLU A 87 21.51 4.87 9.58
CA GLU A 87 22.93 5.23 9.70
C GLU A 87 23.85 4.45 8.76
N ARG A 88 23.38 3.33 8.17
CA ARG A 88 24.20 2.45 7.31
C ARG A 88 24.67 3.13 6.03
N ASP A 89 25.98 3.38 5.94
CA ASP A 89 26.64 3.91 4.75
C ASP A 89 26.48 3.00 3.53
N ASP A 90 26.53 1.68 3.73
CA ASP A 90 26.45 0.70 2.65
C ASP A 90 25.04 0.56 2.05
N PHE A 91 24.04 1.21 2.66
CA PHE A 91 22.69 1.34 2.14
C PHE A 91 22.47 2.64 1.35
N ARG A 92 23.40 3.61 1.42
CA ARG A 92 23.28 4.86 0.67
C ARG A 92 23.54 4.60 -0.82
N GLY A 93 22.71 5.18 -1.69
CA GLY A 93 22.83 5.02 -3.14
C GLY A 93 22.44 3.64 -3.68
N ARG A 94 21.88 2.74 -2.85
CA ARG A 94 21.33 1.46 -3.28
C ARG A 94 19.90 1.63 -3.80
N ASP A 95 19.48 0.82 -4.76
CA ASP A 95 18.15 0.94 -5.40
C ASP A 95 16.98 0.73 -4.40
N PHE A 96 17.16 -0.11 -3.39
CA PHE A 96 16.17 -0.33 -2.33
C PHE A 96 16.12 0.80 -1.28
N SER A 97 17.00 1.81 -1.39
CA SER A 97 17.16 2.91 -0.44
C SER A 97 16.88 4.25 -1.12
N ILE A 98 15.78 4.88 -0.74
CA ILE A 98 15.40 6.18 -1.27
C ILE A 98 15.94 7.25 -0.32
N THR A 99 16.73 8.17 -0.85
CA THR A 99 17.29 9.31 -0.11
C THR A 99 16.57 10.62 -0.44
N GLU A 100 16.67 11.59 0.47
CA GLU A 100 16.27 12.97 0.17
C GLU A 100 17.17 13.58 -0.92
N PRO A 101 16.60 14.35 -1.86
CA PRO A 101 17.39 14.94 -2.96
C PRO A 101 18.56 15.81 -2.48
N ASP A 102 18.40 16.49 -1.35
CA ASP A 102 19.30 17.56 -0.91
C ASP A 102 20.28 17.14 0.19
N SER A 103 20.02 16.04 0.93
CA SER A 103 20.83 15.63 2.09
C SER A 103 21.44 14.22 2.02
N GLN A 104 21.10 13.40 1.01
CA GLN A 104 21.47 11.98 0.95
C GLN A 104 20.99 11.15 2.16
N GLU A 105 20.15 11.71 3.02
CA GLU A 105 19.58 11.01 4.16
C GLU A 105 18.54 10.00 3.68
N ILE A 106 18.59 8.79 4.24
CA ILE A 106 17.65 7.72 3.91
C ILE A 106 16.27 8.09 4.45
N ARG A 107 15.28 8.12 3.57
CA ARG A 107 13.87 8.38 3.90
C ARG A 107 12.98 7.16 3.70
N SER A 108 13.40 6.20 2.88
CA SER A 108 12.69 4.94 2.74
C SER A 108 13.65 3.80 2.48
N LEU A 109 13.41 2.69 3.16
CA LEU A 109 14.08 1.41 2.91
C LEU A 109 13.02 0.41 2.47
N PHE A 110 13.26 -0.27 1.37
CA PHE A 110 12.46 -1.40 0.88
C PHE A 110 13.07 -2.72 1.29
N ALA A 111 12.31 -3.81 1.16
CA ALA A 111 12.73 -5.16 1.54
C ALA A 111 13.25 -5.26 2.99
N VAL A 112 12.77 -4.40 3.90
CA VAL A 112 13.24 -4.33 5.30
C VAL A 112 13.10 -5.64 6.08
N HIS A 113 12.15 -6.50 5.71
CA HIS A 113 12.02 -7.85 6.29
C HIS A 113 13.14 -8.81 5.87
N PHE A 114 13.92 -8.49 4.83
CA PHE A 114 15.17 -9.17 4.50
C PHE A 114 16.40 -8.45 5.07
N LEU A 115 16.34 -7.13 5.22
CA LEU A 115 17.46 -6.31 5.72
C LEU A 115 17.66 -6.38 7.23
N SER A 116 16.61 -6.71 7.99
CA SER A 116 16.63 -6.72 9.45
C SER A 116 15.85 -7.90 10.00
N GLU A 117 16.52 -8.72 10.80
CA GLU A 117 15.92 -9.83 11.54
C GLU A 117 14.77 -9.37 12.45
N ARG A 118 14.88 -8.16 13.02
CA ARG A 118 13.86 -7.63 13.93
C ARG A 118 12.60 -7.22 13.17
N PHE A 119 12.73 -6.55 12.02
CA PHE A 119 11.58 -6.26 11.16
C PHE A 119 11.02 -7.52 10.49
N ARG A 120 11.85 -8.52 10.19
CA ARG A 120 11.40 -9.85 9.73
C ARG A 120 10.48 -10.52 10.74
N ARG A 121 10.90 -10.58 12.01
CA ARG A 121 10.10 -11.15 13.10
C ARG A 121 8.78 -10.41 13.28
N LEU A 122 8.78 -9.08 13.16
CA LEU A 122 7.55 -8.30 13.20
C LEU A 122 6.63 -8.65 12.02
N ALA A 123 7.17 -8.73 10.79
CA ALA A 123 6.40 -9.11 9.61
C ALA A 123 5.78 -10.52 9.72
N GLU A 124 6.46 -11.43 10.40
CA GLU A 124 6.03 -12.82 10.64
C GLU A 124 5.17 -12.99 11.91
N ASP A 125 5.00 -11.93 12.72
CA ASP A 125 4.33 -12.00 14.01
C ASP A 125 2.88 -12.52 13.85
N PRO A 126 2.45 -13.56 14.59
CA PRO A 126 1.08 -14.08 14.54
C PRO A 126 -0.01 -13.04 14.84
N ARG A 127 0.29 -12.02 15.65
CA ARG A 127 -0.63 -10.90 15.92
C ARG A 127 -0.95 -10.12 14.64
N LEU A 128 0.02 -9.98 13.73
CA LEU A 128 -0.14 -9.33 12.43
C LEU A 128 -0.64 -10.29 11.36
N THR A 129 0.06 -11.40 11.16
CA THR A 129 -0.28 -12.36 10.10
C THR A 129 -1.66 -12.98 10.32
N GLY A 130 -2.11 -13.16 11.57
CA GLY A 130 -3.47 -13.59 11.87
C GLY A 130 -4.55 -12.62 11.37
N ARG A 131 -4.35 -11.31 11.54
CA ARG A 131 -5.25 -10.27 11.02
C ARG A 131 -5.25 -10.25 9.50
N ALA A 132 -4.07 -10.33 8.89
CA ALA A 132 -3.93 -10.34 7.45
C ALA A 132 -4.64 -11.55 6.81
N ARG A 133 -4.37 -12.77 7.30
CA ARG A 133 -5.03 -14.01 6.86
C ARG A 133 -6.55 -13.92 6.99
N GLN A 134 -7.04 -13.33 8.09
CA GLN A 134 -8.47 -13.17 8.32
C GLN A 134 -9.13 -12.18 7.33
N ILE A 135 -8.44 -11.08 6.98
CA ILE A 135 -8.95 -10.11 6.02
C ILE A 135 -8.93 -10.69 4.60
N VAL A 136 -7.79 -11.21 4.14
CA VAL A 136 -7.62 -11.65 2.73
C VAL A 136 -8.13 -13.06 2.46
N GLY A 137 -8.33 -13.86 3.52
CA GLY A 137 -8.89 -15.21 3.49
C GLY A 137 -7.96 -16.23 2.87
N GLY A 138 -7.02 -16.76 3.65
CA GLY A 138 -6.06 -17.79 3.23
C GLY A 138 -4.67 -17.51 3.75
N ASP A 139 -3.68 -18.30 3.31
CA ASP A 139 -2.28 -18.06 3.67
C ASP A 139 -1.69 -16.86 2.94
N VAL A 140 -0.87 -16.11 3.65
CA VAL A 140 -0.25 -14.87 3.16
C VAL A 140 1.26 -14.99 3.04
N TYR A 141 1.83 -14.14 2.20
CA TYR A 141 3.25 -13.84 2.14
C TYR A 141 3.44 -12.31 2.13
N VAL A 142 4.66 -11.85 2.45
CA VAL A 142 4.98 -10.41 2.39
C VAL A 142 5.29 -10.05 0.94
N HIS A 143 4.36 -9.36 0.28
CA HIS A 143 4.55 -8.87 -1.09
C HIS A 143 5.52 -7.69 -1.13
N GLN A 144 5.45 -6.80 -0.14
CA GLN A 144 6.36 -5.67 -0.02
C GLN A 144 6.54 -5.34 1.45
N SER A 145 7.73 -4.91 1.83
CA SER A 145 7.94 -4.25 3.11
C SER A 145 8.70 -2.96 2.91
N ARG A 146 8.33 -1.92 3.66
CA ARG A 146 8.95 -0.61 3.57
C ARG A 146 9.02 0.03 4.93
N ILE A 147 10.09 0.73 5.24
CA ILE A 147 10.07 1.75 6.30
C ILE A 147 10.01 3.11 5.61
N ASN A 148 9.12 3.99 6.09
CA ASN A 148 9.21 5.40 5.75
C ASN A 148 9.67 6.18 6.97
N TYR A 149 10.63 7.08 6.76
CA TYR A 149 11.05 8.08 7.70
C TYR A 149 10.81 9.45 7.05
N LYS A 150 9.90 10.24 7.64
CA LYS A 150 9.69 11.64 7.29
C LYS A 150 10.29 12.50 8.39
N PRO A 151 11.41 13.20 8.14
CA PRO A 151 11.95 14.14 9.11
C PRO A 151 10.96 15.27 9.39
N GLY A 152 11.08 15.89 10.56
CA GLY A 152 10.40 17.15 10.87
C GLY A 152 10.75 18.23 9.83
N PHE A 153 9.81 19.13 9.56
CA PHE A 153 9.89 20.25 8.63
C PHE A 153 10.08 19.93 7.13
N HIS A 154 10.70 18.80 6.78
CA HIS A 154 11.15 18.50 5.41
C HIS A 154 10.41 17.34 4.74
N GLY A 155 9.59 16.58 5.47
CA GLY A 155 8.88 15.44 4.91
C GLY A 155 7.89 15.83 3.81
N LYS A 156 8.12 15.40 2.56
CA LYS A 156 7.18 15.63 1.45
C LYS A 156 5.86 14.84 1.62
N GLY A 157 4.81 15.35 0.99
CA GLY A 157 3.53 14.65 0.87
C GLY A 157 3.59 13.49 -0.13
N PHE A 158 2.57 12.64 -0.09
CA PHE A 158 2.30 11.63 -1.11
C PHE A 158 0.88 11.89 -1.65
N ASN A 159 0.77 12.00 -2.97
CA ASN A 159 -0.52 12.21 -3.64
C ASN A 159 -1.47 11.04 -3.41
N TRP A 160 -2.77 11.28 -3.61
CA TRP A 160 -3.78 10.24 -3.53
C TRP A 160 -3.50 9.13 -4.54
N HIS A 161 -3.53 7.88 -4.09
CA HIS A 161 -3.35 6.71 -4.94
C HIS A 161 -4.04 5.49 -4.32
N SER A 162 -4.25 4.48 -5.16
CA SER A 162 -4.55 3.11 -4.76
C SER A 162 -3.28 2.29 -4.95
N ASP A 163 -2.85 1.60 -3.90
CA ASP A 163 -1.68 0.71 -3.98
C ASP A 163 -1.93 -0.40 -5.00
N PHE A 164 -3.13 -1.00 -4.96
CA PHE A 164 -3.56 -2.06 -5.87
C PHE A 164 -3.50 -1.63 -7.33
N GLU A 165 -3.82 -0.38 -7.66
CA GLU A 165 -3.71 0.11 -9.04
C GLU A 165 -2.28 -0.04 -9.58
N THR A 166 -1.30 0.34 -8.78
CA THR A 166 0.11 0.23 -9.14
C THR A 166 0.58 -1.23 -9.12
N TRP A 167 0.17 -2.02 -8.15
CA TRP A 167 0.53 -3.45 -8.08
C TRP A 167 -0.08 -4.26 -9.22
N HIS A 168 -1.30 -3.93 -9.64
CA HIS A 168 -1.95 -4.54 -10.78
C HIS A 168 -1.25 -4.13 -12.07
N ALA A 169 -1.12 -2.82 -12.33
CA ALA A 169 -0.53 -2.31 -13.56
C ALA A 169 0.95 -2.68 -13.73
N GLU A 170 1.75 -2.56 -12.67
CA GLU A 170 3.22 -2.59 -12.75
C GLU A 170 3.84 -3.89 -12.23
N ASP A 171 3.15 -4.61 -11.33
CA ASP A 171 3.63 -5.90 -10.81
C ASP A 171 2.83 -7.10 -11.32
N GLY A 172 1.60 -6.91 -11.82
CA GLY A 172 0.74 -8.00 -12.27
C GLY A 172 -0.02 -8.69 -11.14
N MET A 173 -0.37 -7.98 -10.05
CA MET A 173 -1.26 -8.50 -9.01
C MET A 173 -2.69 -8.66 -9.55
N PRO A 174 -3.27 -9.87 -9.64
CA PRO A 174 -4.50 -10.07 -10.40
C PRO A 174 -5.77 -9.60 -9.67
N GLU A 175 -5.92 -9.93 -8.37
CA GLU A 175 -7.13 -9.67 -7.60
C GLU A 175 -6.85 -8.84 -6.33
N MET A 176 -7.88 -8.21 -5.76
CA MET A 176 -7.77 -7.39 -4.53
C MET A 176 -7.69 -8.25 -3.26
N HIS A 177 -6.69 -9.13 -3.19
CA HIS A 177 -6.42 -10.08 -2.10
C HIS A 177 -5.15 -9.71 -1.30
N ALA A 178 -4.88 -8.41 -1.18
CA ALA A 178 -3.80 -7.88 -0.37
C ALA A 178 -4.29 -6.87 0.68
N VAL A 179 -3.57 -6.79 1.79
CA VAL A 179 -3.81 -5.83 2.87
C VAL A 179 -2.50 -5.23 3.34
N SER A 180 -2.50 -3.92 3.53
CA SER A 180 -1.37 -3.14 4.03
C SER A 180 -1.47 -3.00 5.55
N ALA A 181 -0.38 -3.28 6.25
CA ALA A 181 -0.21 -3.09 7.69
C ALA A 181 0.87 -2.04 7.95
N SER A 182 0.47 -0.89 8.49
CA SER A 182 1.34 0.22 8.86
C SER A 182 1.44 0.32 10.38
N ILE A 183 2.59 -0.07 10.93
CA ILE A 183 2.95 0.14 12.33
C ILE A 183 3.56 1.53 12.48
N VAL A 184 2.91 2.39 13.26
CA VAL A 184 3.40 3.74 13.52
C VAL A 184 4.53 3.67 14.57
N LEU A 185 5.72 4.21 14.27
CA LEU A 185 6.92 4.13 15.13
C LEU A 185 7.25 5.45 15.84
N THR A 186 6.58 6.54 15.48
CA THR A 186 6.56 7.81 16.21
C THR A 186 5.11 8.24 16.42
N ASP A 187 4.85 9.18 17.33
CA ASP A 187 3.49 9.66 17.52
C ASP A 187 2.97 10.31 16.24
N ASN A 188 1.76 9.94 15.83
CA ASN A 188 1.12 10.44 14.62
C ASN A 188 0.02 11.41 15.02
N HIS A 189 0.13 12.67 14.60
CA HIS A 189 -0.82 13.74 14.91
C HIS A 189 -1.14 14.54 13.66
N HIS A 190 -2.15 15.40 13.72
CA HIS A 190 -2.66 16.10 12.53
C HIS A 190 -1.64 17.01 11.83
N TYR A 191 -0.52 17.33 12.48
CA TYR A 191 0.47 18.31 12.01
C TYR A 191 1.75 17.68 11.44
N ASN A 192 2.05 16.40 11.75
CA ASN A 192 3.20 15.70 11.17
C ASN A 192 2.87 14.91 9.89
N GLY A 193 1.75 15.30 9.25
CA GLY A 193 1.28 14.76 7.99
C GLY A 193 0.88 13.30 8.11
N PRO A 194 -0.18 12.94 8.87
CA PRO A 194 -0.62 11.56 9.05
C PRO A 194 -1.07 10.96 7.70
N LEU A 195 -1.16 9.63 7.64
CA LEU A 195 -1.84 8.99 6.51
C LEU A 195 -3.31 9.41 6.50
N MET A 196 -3.78 9.85 5.35
CA MET A 196 -5.17 10.19 5.09
C MET A 196 -5.77 9.10 4.20
N LEU A 197 -6.98 8.66 4.50
CA LEU A 197 -7.71 7.65 3.76
C LEU A 197 -9.09 8.18 3.39
N ILE A 198 -9.64 7.73 2.27
CA ILE A 198 -11.02 8.01 1.87
C ILE A 198 -11.86 6.79 2.22
N PRO A 199 -12.69 6.82 3.28
CA PRO A 199 -13.50 5.67 3.67
C PRO A 199 -14.39 5.19 2.52
N GLY A 200 -14.49 3.88 2.34
CA GLY A 200 -15.33 3.26 1.31
C GLY A 200 -14.78 3.34 -0.12
N SER A 201 -13.65 4.03 -0.35
CA SER A 201 -13.05 4.14 -1.69
C SER A 201 -12.57 2.80 -2.25
N HIS A 202 -12.19 1.86 -1.39
CA HIS A 202 -11.76 0.50 -1.75
C HIS A 202 -12.81 -0.32 -2.49
N LYS A 203 -14.09 0.09 -2.44
CA LYS A 203 -15.23 -0.58 -3.09
C LYS A 203 -15.34 -0.30 -4.58
N VAL A 204 -14.56 0.65 -5.10
CA VAL A 204 -14.52 0.97 -6.53
C VAL A 204 -13.08 1.01 -7.01
N PHE A 205 -12.85 0.58 -8.25
CA PHE A 205 -11.55 0.68 -8.90
C PHE A 205 -11.53 1.88 -9.83
N VAL A 206 -10.73 2.90 -9.51
CA VAL A 206 -10.63 4.13 -10.31
C VAL A 206 -9.72 3.90 -11.51
N HIS A 207 -10.24 4.09 -12.71
CA HIS A 207 -9.43 3.99 -13.93
C HIS A 207 -8.46 5.17 -14.00
N CYS A 208 -7.17 4.87 -14.12
CA CYS A 208 -6.14 5.88 -14.32
C CYS A 208 -5.78 6.01 -15.80
N LEU A 209 -5.46 7.23 -16.22
CA LEU A 209 -5.07 7.55 -17.59
C LEU A 209 -3.55 7.65 -17.73
N GLY A 210 -3.07 7.37 -18.93
CA GLY A 210 -1.67 7.49 -19.30
C GLY A 210 -0.93 6.16 -19.16
N GLU A 211 -0.18 5.83 -20.20
CA GLU A 211 0.67 4.65 -20.25
C GLU A 211 1.72 4.68 -19.13
N THR A 212 2.07 3.52 -18.58
CA THR A 212 3.14 3.41 -17.58
C THR A 212 4.49 3.75 -18.23
N PRO A 213 5.21 4.78 -17.75
CA PRO A 213 6.54 5.09 -18.25
C PRO A 213 7.54 3.96 -18.00
N GLU A 214 8.60 3.90 -18.81
CA GLU A 214 9.74 3.01 -18.53
C GLU A 214 10.39 3.39 -17.20
N ASP A 215 10.71 2.39 -16.37
CA ASP A 215 11.26 2.57 -15.02
C ASP A 215 10.47 3.54 -14.11
N HIS A 216 9.14 3.60 -14.25
CA HIS A 216 8.26 4.51 -13.50
C HIS A 216 8.53 4.52 -11.98
N HIS A 217 8.85 3.36 -11.40
CA HIS A 217 9.22 3.19 -9.99
C HIS A 217 10.34 4.13 -9.50
N LYS A 218 11.30 4.52 -10.35
CA LYS A 218 12.38 5.45 -9.96
C LYS A 218 11.86 6.85 -9.62
N GLN A 219 10.71 7.23 -10.19
CA GLN A 219 10.07 8.52 -9.97
C GLN A 219 8.90 8.42 -8.99
N SER A 220 8.03 7.40 -9.13
CA SER A 220 6.79 7.26 -8.35
C SER A 220 7.02 7.11 -6.85
N LEU A 221 8.14 6.49 -6.46
CA LEU A 221 8.56 6.37 -5.06
C LEU A 221 8.91 7.73 -4.42
N LYS A 222 9.14 8.76 -5.25
CA LYS A 222 9.38 10.15 -4.85
C LYS A 222 8.14 11.03 -4.94
N SER A 223 7.43 10.95 -6.05
CA SER A 223 6.19 11.66 -6.34
C SER A 223 5.37 10.83 -7.32
N GLN A 224 4.12 10.52 -6.99
CA GLN A 224 3.24 9.76 -7.87
C GLN A 224 2.48 10.70 -8.80
N GLU A 225 2.73 10.55 -10.10
CA GLU A 225 2.14 11.37 -11.18
C GLU A 225 1.34 10.53 -12.18
N PHE A 226 1.71 9.26 -12.37
CA PHE A 226 0.95 8.27 -13.13
C PHE A 226 0.28 7.26 -12.18
N GLY A 227 -0.84 6.67 -12.61
CA GLY A 227 -1.66 5.84 -11.71
C GLY A 227 -2.36 6.65 -10.61
N VAL A 228 -2.55 7.96 -10.86
CA VAL A 228 -3.21 8.86 -9.92
C VAL A 228 -4.67 9.02 -10.34
N PRO A 229 -5.63 8.84 -9.41
CA PRO A 229 -7.04 9.12 -9.66
C PRO A 229 -7.28 10.54 -10.18
N SER A 230 -8.21 10.69 -11.11
CA SER A 230 -8.59 12.02 -11.60
C SER A 230 -9.16 12.89 -10.46
N HIS A 231 -8.98 14.22 -10.55
CA HIS A 231 -9.54 15.14 -9.56
C HIS A 231 -11.08 15.05 -9.46
N GLU A 232 -11.76 14.73 -10.55
CA GLU A 232 -13.20 14.50 -10.52
C GLU A 232 -13.55 13.25 -9.70
N ALA A 233 -12.82 12.14 -9.91
CA ALA A 233 -13.02 10.93 -9.14
C ALA A 233 -12.80 11.18 -7.64
N LEU A 234 -11.68 11.82 -7.29
CA LEU A 234 -11.36 12.20 -5.92
C LEU A 234 -12.44 13.08 -5.29
N ARG A 235 -12.90 14.12 -6.00
CA ARG A 235 -13.97 15.01 -5.50
C ARG A 235 -15.24 14.24 -5.17
N ARG A 236 -15.65 13.29 -6.02
CA ARG A 236 -16.90 12.54 -5.81
C ARG A 236 -16.76 11.53 -4.66
N LEU A 237 -15.64 10.83 -4.57
CA LEU A 237 -15.38 9.86 -3.49
C LEU A 237 -15.22 10.55 -2.12
N ILE A 238 -14.43 11.64 -2.07
CA ILE A 238 -14.30 12.48 -0.86
C ILE A 238 -15.64 13.12 -0.50
N GLY A 239 -16.41 13.60 -1.49
CA GLY A 239 -17.72 14.20 -1.25
C GLY A 239 -18.73 13.22 -0.65
N ALA A 240 -18.59 11.92 -0.92
CA ALA A 240 -19.48 10.89 -0.40
C ALA A 240 -19.13 10.50 1.04
N ASN A 241 -17.85 10.31 1.36
CA ASN A 241 -17.43 9.67 2.62
C ASN A 241 -16.42 10.48 3.45
N GLY A 242 -16.02 11.67 2.98
CA GLY A 242 -15.03 12.51 3.65
C GLY A 242 -13.60 11.98 3.54
N ILE A 243 -12.77 12.45 4.47
CA ILE A 243 -11.38 12.02 4.64
C ILE A 243 -11.19 11.70 6.12
N GLU A 244 -10.57 10.57 6.41
CA GLU A 244 -10.14 10.20 7.75
C GLU A 244 -8.61 10.14 7.84
N ALA A 245 -8.08 10.55 8.99
CA ALA A 245 -6.64 10.55 9.24
C ALA A 245 -6.37 10.03 10.65
N PRO A 246 -6.21 8.71 10.83
CA PRO A 246 -5.97 8.11 12.14
C PRO A 246 -4.73 8.69 12.83
N THR A 247 -4.91 9.16 14.05
CA THR A 247 -3.85 9.69 14.93
C THR A 247 -3.72 8.83 16.19
N GLY A 248 -2.56 8.87 16.83
CA GLY A 248 -2.30 8.08 18.02
C GLY A 248 -0.82 8.02 18.36
N ALA A 249 -0.54 7.45 19.54
CA ALA A 249 0.82 7.19 19.98
C ALA A 249 1.52 6.15 19.10
N ALA A 250 2.84 6.15 19.15
CA ALA A 250 3.65 5.08 18.57
C ALA A 250 3.20 3.70 19.06
N GLY A 251 3.35 2.68 18.20
CA GLY A 251 2.87 1.32 18.44
C GLY A 251 1.45 1.05 17.95
N GLY A 252 0.74 2.05 17.41
CA GLY A 252 -0.54 1.83 16.73
C GLY A 252 -0.39 1.06 15.41
N LEU A 253 -1.37 0.21 15.09
CA LEU A 253 -1.47 -0.52 13.82
C LEU A 253 -2.60 0.08 12.98
N LEU A 254 -2.27 0.51 11.77
CA LEU A 254 -3.24 0.81 10.72
C LEU A 254 -3.25 -0.30 9.68
N LEU A 255 -4.37 -1.01 9.55
CA LEU A 255 -4.64 -1.94 8.47
C LEU A 255 -5.49 -1.24 7.41
N PHE A 256 -5.18 -1.38 6.13
CA PHE A 256 -6.05 -0.91 5.05
C PHE A 256 -6.02 -1.82 3.83
N ASP A 257 -7.16 -1.94 3.17
CA ASP A 257 -7.34 -2.73 1.94
C ASP A 257 -6.46 -2.15 0.83
N CYS A 258 -5.90 -3.04 0.01
CA CYS A 258 -4.99 -2.67 -1.08
C CYS A 258 -5.54 -1.60 -2.03
N ASN A 259 -6.86 -1.50 -2.17
CA ASN A 259 -7.49 -0.54 -3.06
C ASN A 259 -8.00 0.74 -2.36
N THR A 260 -7.78 0.89 -1.05
CA THR A 260 -8.17 2.10 -0.34
C THR A 260 -7.37 3.30 -0.83
N LEU A 261 -8.07 4.33 -1.33
CA LEU A 261 -7.42 5.57 -1.71
C LEU A 261 -6.86 6.26 -0.49
N HIS A 262 -5.56 6.52 -0.54
CA HIS A 262 -4.84 7.14 0.56
C HIS A 262 -3.74 8.08 0.07
N GLY A 263 -3.32 8.97 0.96
CA GLY A 263 -2.31 9.99 0.68
C GLY A 263 -1.78 10.59 1.98
N SER A 264 -0.86 11.54 1.90
CA SER A 264 -0.43 12.29 3.09
C SER A 264 0.05 13.68 2.73
N ASN A 265 -0.20 14.63 3.61
CA ASN A 265 0.36 15.98 3.48
C ASN A 265 1.87 15.99 3.79
N ALA A 266 2.50 17.13 3.51
CA ALA A 266 3.85 17.41 3.98
C ALA A 266 3.88 17.52 5.52
N ASN A 267 5.04 17.21 6.10
CA ASN A 267 5.31 17.40 7.52
C ASN A 267 5.95 18.77 7.76
N MET A 268 5.16 19.71 8.29
CA MET A 268 5.63 21.06 8.65
C MET A 268 5.99 21.18 10.15
N SER A 269 5.75 20.14 10.93
CA SER A 269 5.99 20.13 12.37
C SER A 269 7.45 19.73 12.69
N PRO A 270 7.94 20.00 13.93
CA PRO A 270 9.25 19.49 14.37
C PRO A 270 9.27 17.97 14.54
N ASP A 271 8.11 17.33 14.70
CA ASP A 271 8.00 15.93 15.09
C ASP A 271 8.16 15.01 13.87
N PRO A 272 9.10 14.05 13.89
CA PRO A 272 9.25 13.12 12.78
C PRO A 272 8.08 12.15 12.69
N ARG A 273 7.82 11.65 11.48
CA ARG A 273 6.85 10.58 11.24
C ARG A 273 7.57 9.35 10.69
N SER A 274 7.58 8.25 11.42
CA SER A 274 8.07 6.98 10.89
C SER A 274 7.05 5.85 11.04
N ASN A 275 7.06 4.96 10.06
CA ASN A 275 6.25 3.75 10.09
C ASN A 275 6.96 2.58 9.41
N ALA A 276 6.75 1.38 9.95
CA ALA A 276 7.07 0.13 9.27
C ALA A 276 5.81 -0.38 8.56
N PHE A 277 5.95 -0.68 7.28
CA PHE A 277 4.88 -1.02 6.37
C PHE A 277 5.10 -2.44 5.84
N PHE A 278 4.09 -3.29 5.95
CA PHE A 278 4.10 -4.64 5.43
C PHE A 278 2.84 -4.86 4.59
N VAL A 279 3.02 -5.29 3.35
CA VAL A 279 1.92 -5.68 2.46
C VAL A 279 1.83 -7.18 2.48
N TYR A 280 0.71 -7.70 2.98
CA TYR A 280 0.41 -9.12 2.96
C TYR A 280 -0.49 -9.41 1.79
N ASN A 281 -0.03 -10.27 0.88
CA ASN A 281 -0.83 -10.76 -0.24
C ASN A 281 -1.14 -12.24 -0.05
N ARG A 282 -2.31 -12.69 -0.52
CA ARG A 282 -2.68 -14.10 -0.50
C ARG A 282 -1.77 -14.89 -1.43
N ARG A 283 -1.32 -16.08 -1.02
CA ARG A 283 -0.31 -16.87 -1.76
C ARG A 283 -0.76 -17.27 -3.18
N ASP A 284 -2.03 -17.56 -3.38
CA ASP A 284 -2.63 -17.86 -4.68
C ASP A 284 -2.96 -16.62 -5.53
N ASN A 285 -2.80 -15.41 -4.97
CA ASN A 285 -2.91 -14.12 -5.65
C ASN A 285 -1.52 -13.58 -6.05
N ALA A 286 -0.54 -14.46 -6.22
CA ALA A 286 0.83 -14.07 -6.58
C ALA A 286 0.84 -13.29 -7.91
N CYS A 287 1.72 -12.30 -7.97
CA CYS A 287 1.90 -11.48 -9.17
C CYS A 287 2.36 -12.29 -10.38
N HIS A 288 1.90 -11.92 -11.57
CA HIS A 288 2.33 -12.49 -12.84
C HIS A 288 2.85 -11.39 -13.79
N ALA A 289 2.74 -11.57 -15.11
CA ALA A 289 3.10 -10.51 -16.04
C ALA A 289 2.29 -9.22 -15.76
N PRO A 290 2.91 -8.03 -15.73
CA PRO A 290 2.19 -6.79 -15.46
C PRO A 290 1.10 -6.50 -16.49
N TYR A 291 -0.01 -5.92 -16.04
CA TYR A 291 -1.15 -5.58 -16.91
C TYR A 291 -0.95 -4.29 -17.71
N GLY A 292 -0.16 -3.35 -17.18
CA GLY A 292 0.02 -2.00 -17.77
C GLY A 292 1.48 -1.57 -17.95
N ALA A 293 2.45 -2.42 -17.59
CA ALA A 293 3.88 -2.15 -17.73
C ALA A 293 4.58 -3.17 -18.64
N LYS A 294 5.65 -2.75 -19.33
CA LYS A 294 6.40 -3.63 -20.25
C LYS A 294 7.18 -4.74 -19.53
N ARG A 295 7.57 -4.51 -18.27
CA ARG A 295 8.39 -5.40 -17.46
C ARG A 295 7.98 -5.25 -15.99
N PRO A 296 8.10 -6.32 -15.18
CA PRO A 296 7.89 -6.22 -13.74
C PRO A 296 8.91 -5.27 -13.11
N ARG A 297 8.52 -4.65 -11.99
CA ARG A 297 9.41 -3.82 -11.18
C ARG A 297 10.48 -4.68 -10.50
N PRO A 298 11.58 -4.06 -10.01
CA PRO A 298 12.59 -4.76 -9.22
C PRO A 298 12.00 -5.51 -8.01
N SER A 299 12.58 -6.67 -7.67
CA SER A 299 12.02 -7.56 -6.64
C SER A 299 11.92 -6.95 -5.26
N PHE A 300 12.77 -5.98 -4.90
CA PHE A 300 12.64 -5.26 -3.62
C PHE A 300 11.33 -4.46 -3.48
N LEU A 301 10.60 -4.24 -4.58
CA LEU A 301 9.28 -3.59 -4.60
C LEU A 301 8.12 -4.57 -4.69
N ALA A 302 8.34 -5.79 -5.15
CA ALA A 302 7.27 -6.74 -5.44
C ALA A 302 7.81 -8.17 -5.35
N HIS A 303 7.70 -8.75 -4.16
CA HIS A 303 8.15 -10.11 -3.90
C HIS A 303 7.14 -11.14 -4.42
N ALA A 304 7.66 -12.34 -4.68
CA ALA A 304 6.89 -13.55 -4.93
C ALA A 304 6.82 -14.45 -3.67
N PRO A 305 5.86 -15.38 -3.59
CA PRO A 305 5.85 -16.39 -2.54
C PRO A 305 7.18 -17.15 -2.48
N ASP A 306 7.67 -17.37 -1.26
CA ASP A 306 8.89 -18.14 -0.95
C ASP A 306 10.19 -17.57 -1.57
N GLU A 307 10.16 -16.34 -2.06
CA GLU A 307 11.34 -15.63 -2.53
C GLU A 307 12.35 -15.40 -1.39
N VAL A 308 13.63 -15.60 -1.70
CA VAL A 308 14.74 -15.17 -0.85
C VAL A 308 15.44 -14.02 -1.57
N TRP A 309 15.38 -12.84 -1.00
CA TRP A 309 16.01 -11.65 -1.55
C TRP A 309 17.23 -11.23 -0.72
N THR A 310 18.28 -10.80 -1.40
CA THR A 310 19.46 -10.19 -0.78
C THR A 310 19.86 -8.93 -1.55
N PRO A 311 20.36 -7.88 -0.88
CA PRO A 311 20.93 -6.72 -1.54
C PRO A 311 22.06 -7.12 -2.49
N ASP A 312 22.07 -6.57 -3.70
CA ASP A 312 23.19 -6.75 -4.62
C ASP A 312 24.46 -6.15 -4.00
N THR A 313 25.48 -6.99 -3.81
CA THR A 313 26.80 -6.57 -3.33
C THR A 313 27.63 -6.06 -4.51
N HIS A 314 27.28 -4.89 -5.04
CA HIS A 314 28.16 -4.14 -5.93
C HIS A 314 29.04 -3.19 -5.14
#